data_AF-A0A4Y2IRG7-F1
#
_entry.id   AF-A0A4Y2IRG7-F1
#
_cell.length_a   1.000
_cell.length_b   1.000
_cell.length_c   1.000
_cell.angle_alpha   90.00
_cell.angle_beta   90.00
_cell.angle_gamma   90.00
#
_symmetry.space_group_name_H-M   'P 1'
#
loop_
_entity.id
_entity.type
_entity.pdbx_description
1 polymer ?
#
loop_
_entity_poly.entity_id
_entity_poly.type
_entity_poly.pdbx_seq_one_letter_code
_entity_poly.pdbx_strand_id
1 'polypeptide(L)' 'LCYPVCINGGTCVAPGVCACADGYQGPHCEGGMCREKCLNGGKCVQKDTCQCRRGYYGSRCEFSKVPTKGLGSLLLNLDR' A
#
# COMPACT_ATOMS: atom_id res chain seq x y z
N LEU A 1 17.85 -14.43 18.76
CA LEU A 1 17.03 -13.94 19.90
C LEU A 1 15.62 -13.49 19.47
N CYS A 2 15.34 -13.24 18.19
CA CYS A 2 13.97 -13.13 17.68
C CYS A 2 13.71 -14.27 16.68
N TYR A 3 12.59 -14.98 16.84
CA TYR A 3 12.06 -15.93 15.87
C TYR A 3 10.53 -15.85 15.90
N PRO A 4 9.85 -15.47 14.80
CA PRO A 4 10.41 -15.03 13.51
C PRO A 4 11.36 -13.84 13.59
N VAL A 5 12.19 -13.65 12.55
CA VAL A 5 13.11 -12.52 12.45
C VAL A 5 12.35 -11.21 12.23
N CYS A 6 12.87 -10.11 12.76
CA CYS A 6 12.38 -8.78 12.42
C CYS A 6 12.71 -8.50 10.94
N ILE A 7 11.74 -7.99 10.17
CA ILE A 7 11.91 -7.67 8.75
C ILE A 7 11.87 -6.15 8.51
N ASN A 8 12.01 -5.74 7.25
CA ASN A 8 11.93 -4.33 6.83
C ASN A 8 12.86 -3.37 7.61
N GLY A 9 14.06 -3.84 7.96
CA GLY A 9 15.05 -3.06 8.69
C GLY A 9 14.80 -2.97 10.20
N GLY A 10 13.87 -3.76 10.75
CA GLY A 10 13.67 -3.87 12.20
C GLY A 10 14.86 -4.51 12.92
N THR A 11 15.08 -4.09 14.16
CA THR A 11 16.16 -4.58 15.04
C THR A 11 15.57 -5.39 16.19
N CYS A 12 16.15 -6.56 16.48
CA CYS A 12 15.76 -7.37 17.63
C CYS A 12 16.34 -6.78 18.91
N VAL A 13 15.49 -6.21 19.78
CA VAL A 13 15.91 -5.49 20.99
C VAL A 13 15.72 -6.30 22.28
N ALA A 14 14.85 -7.32 22.24
CA ALA A 14 14.67 -8.30 23.29
C ALA A 14 14.15 -9.63 22.70
N PRO A 15 14.09 -10.73 23.47
CA PRO A 15 13.52 -11.99 22.99
C PRO A 15 12.10 -11.81 22.42
N GLY A 16 11.95 -12.03 21.12
CA GLY A 16 10.67 -11.87 20.41
C GLY A 16 10.17 -10.43 20.24
N VAL A 17 10.96 -9.42 20.62
CA VAL A 17 10.57 -8.00 20.52
C VAL A 17 11.39 -7.29 19.45
N CYS A 18 10.70 -6.77 18.44
CA CYS A 18 11.28 -6.00 17.35
C CYS A 18 11.06 -4.49 17.55
N ALA A 19 12.14 -3.71 17.42
CA ALA A 19 12.06 -2.28 17.20
C ALA A 19 12.02 -2.02 15.68
N CYS A 20 10.94 -1.43 15.19
CA CYS A 20 10.74 -1.22 13.76
C CYS A 20 11.41 0.06 13.25
N ALA A 21 11.91 0.00 12.02
CA ALA A 21 12.38 1.17 11.31
C ALA A 21 11.22 2.11 10.97
N ASP A 22 11.53 3.38 10.73
CA ASP A 22 10.55 4.40 10.39
C ASP A 22 9.66 3.98 9.22
N GLY A 23 8.34 4.04 9.42
CA GLY A 23 7.36 3.67 8.41
C GLY A 23 6.95 2.19 8.41
N TYR A 24 7.36 1.42 9.43
CA TYR A 24 6.95 0.02 9.61
C TYR A 24 6.36 -0.23 11.00
N GLN A 25 5.55 -1.28 11.10
CA GLN A 25 4.82 -1.67 12.30
C GLN A 25 4.54 -3.18 12.31
N GLY A 26 4.01 -3.67 13.43
CA GLY A 26 3.66 -5.08 13.64
C GLY A 26 4.72 -5.82 14.46
N PRO A 27 4.40 -7.02 14.96
CA PRO A 27 5.29 -7.79 15.84
C PRO A 27 6.65 -8.11 15.22
N HIS A 28 6.70 -8.21 13.90
CA HIS A 28 7.92 -8.50 13.15
C HIS A 28 8.26 -7.39 12.14
N CYS A 29 7.64 -6.21 12.28
CA CYS A 29 7.78 -5.07 11.37
C CYS A 29 7.31 -5.34 9.94
N GLU A 30 6.33 -6.24 9.78
CA GLU A 30 5.79 -6.68 8.50
C GLU A 30 4.74 -5.72 7.91
N GLY A 31 4.11 -4.91 8.74
CA GLY A 31 3.12 -3.92 8.33
C GLY A 31 3.76 -2.61 7.90
N GLY A 32 3.31 -2.03 6.79
CA GLY A 32 3.68 -0.67 6.38
C GLY A 32 2.87 0.40 7.10
N MET A 33 3.48 1.58 7.26
CA MET A 33 2.81 2.81 7.67
C MET A 33 2.98 3.88 6.60
N CYS A 34 1.91 4.65 6.38
CA CYS A 34 1.87 5.69 5.37
C CYS A 34 1.62 7.02 6.09
N ARG A 35 2.46 8.03 5.82
CA ARG A 35 2.28 9.37 6.39
C ARG A 35 0.96 9.97 5.91
N GLU A 36 0.64 9.79 4.64
CA GLU A 36 -0.66 10.12 4.07
C GLU A 36 -1.54 8.89 3.93
N LYS A 37 -2.81 9.02 4.33
CA LYS A 37 -3.75 7.90 4.29
C LYS A 37 -4.01 7.43 2.85
N CYS A 38 -3.97 6.12 2.63
CA CYS A 38 -4.51 5.49 1.43
C CYS A 38 -6.03 5.71 1.35
N LEU A 39 -6.50 6.18 0.21
CA LEU A 39 -7.90 6.49 -0.07
C LEU A 39 -8.63 5.29 -0.67
N ASN A 40 -9.94 5.41 -0.82
CA ASN A 40 -10.81 4.44 -1.49
C ASN A 40 -10.65 2.99 -0.99
N GLY A 41 -10.38 2.84 0.31
CA GLY A 41 -10.21 1.54 0.96
C GLY A 41 -8.91 0.82 0.64
N GLY A 42 -7.91 1.52 0.09
CA GLY A 42 -6.54 1.03 -0.04
C GLY A 42 -5.88 0.78 1.31
N LYS A 43 -4.86 -0.08 1.34
CA LYS A 43 -4.11 -0.45 2.55
C LYS A 43 -2.65 -0.03 2.43
N CYS A 44 -2.09 0.48 3.50
CA CYS A 44 -0.65 0.71 3.54
C CYS A 44 0.06 -0.64 3.73
N VAL A 45 0.88 -1.04 2.78
CA VAL A 45 1.56 -2.35 2.79
C VAL A 45 3.06 -2.24 3.01
N GLN A 46 3.64 -1.08 2.69
CA GLN A 46 5.03 -0.72 3.00
C GLN A 46 5.08 0.78 3.33
N LYS A 47 6.25 1.28 3.74
CA LYS A 47 6.44 2.71 4.00
C LYS A 47 5.93 3.57 2.85
N ASP A 48 4.95 4.43 3.13
CA ASP A 48 4.33 5.36 2.17
C ASP A 48 3.81 4.68 0.87
N THR A 49 3.53 3.37 0.90
CA THR A 49 3.13 2.59 -0.27
C THR A 49 1.74 1.98 -0.06
N CYS A 50 0.78 2.43 -0.89
CA CYS A 50 -0.59 1.96 -0.85
C CYS A 50 -0.85 0.81 -1.83
N GLN A 51 -1.39 -0.29 -1.32
CA GLN A 51 -2.05 -1.30 -2.14
C GLN A 51 -3.51 -0.89 -2.40
N CYS A 52 -3.83 -0.64 -3.66
CA CYS A 52 -5.16 -0.20 -4.06
C CYS A 52 -6.13 -1.36 -4.25
N ARG A 53 -7.42 -1.10 -3.96
CA ARG A 53 -8.51 -2.00 -4.34
C ARG A 53 -8.68 -2.01 -5.87
N ARG A 54 -9.27 -3.09 -6.39
CA ARG A 54 -9.60 -3.20 -7.81
C ARG A 54 -10.42 -1.99 -8.26
N GLY A 55 -10.01 -1.38 -9.37
CA GLY A 55 -10.67 -0.20 -9.91
C GLY A 55 -10.17 1.13 -9.35
N TYR A 56 -9.13 1.16 -8.51
CA TYR A 56 -8.48 2.39 -8.07
C TYR A 56 -6.98 2.37 -8.38
N TYR A 57 -6.37 3.55 -8.46
CA TYR A 57 -4.94 3.76 -8.73
C TYR A 57 -4.49 5.15 -8.25
N GLY A 58 -3.21 5.46 -8.42
CA GLY A 58 -2.55 6.63 -7.83
C GLY A 58 -1.70 6.22 -6.62
N SER A 59 -0.83 7.12 -6.15
CA SER A 59 0.09 6.83 -5.04
C SER A 59 -0.67 6.58 -3.73
N ARG A 60 -1.85 7.18 -3.60
CA ARG A 60 -2.75 7.05 -2.46
C ARG A 60 -4.07 6.39 -2.85
N CYS A 61 -4.16 5.74 -4.01
CA CYS A 61 -5.40 5.15 -4.52
C CYS A 61 -6.54 6.16 -4.72
N GLU A 62 -6.20 7.41 -5.01
CA GLU A 62 -7.10 8.56 -5.12
C GLU A 62 -7.94 8.56 -6.40
N PHE A 63 -7.47 7.91 -7.46
CA PHE A 63 -8.13 7.88 -8.76
C PHE A 63 -8.93 6.59 -8.97
N SER A 64 -10.07 6.70 -9.63
CA SER A 64 -10.92 5.56 -9.99
C SER A 64 -10.81 5.24 -11.47
N LYS A 65 -10.72 3.95 -11.81
CA LYS A 65 -10.78 3.40 -13.17
C LYS A 65 -12.21 3.20 -13.65
N VAL A 66 -13.22 3.80 -12.99
CA VAL A 66 -14.59 3.74 -13.49
C VAL A 66 -14.57 4.23 -14.94
N PRO A 67 -14.94 3.38 -15.91
CA PRO A 67 -15.20 3.87 -17.24
C PRO A 67 -16.43 4.77 -17.07
N THR A 68 -16.27 6.06 -17.29
CA THR A 68 -17.40 6.98 -17.41
C THR A 68 -18.27 6.45 -18.55
N LYS A 69 -19.31 5.68 -18.23
CA LYS A 69 -20.36 5.28 -19.18
C LYS A 69 -21.24 6.48 -19.57
N GLY A 70 -20.65 7.65 -19.83
CA GLY A 70 -21.44 8.87 -19.96
C GLY A 70 -20.74 10.16 -20.36
N LEU A 71 -19.48 10.17 -20.81
CA LEU A 71 -18.92 11.33 -21.51
C LEU A 71 -17.67 10.94 -22.32
N GLY A 72 -17.84 10.22 -23.44
CA GLY A 72 -16.69 9.88 -24.30
C GLY A 72 -16.76 8.59 -25.14
N SER A 73 -17.93 8.01 -25.42
CA SER A 73 -18.05 6.91 -26.41
C SER A 73 -18.07 7.38 -27.87
N LEU A 74 -17.56 8.58 -28.16
CA LEU A 74 -17.26 9.01 -29.52
C LEU A 74 -15.75 9.13 -29.63
N LEU A 75 -15.16 8.35 -30.55
CA LEU A 75 -13.74 8.30 -30.92
C LEU A 75 -12.84 7.30 -30.16
N LEU A 76 -13.07 6.00 -30.37
CA LEU A 76 -11.97 5.06 -30.64
C LEU A 76 -12.46 4.01 -31.65
N ASN A 77 -12.72 4.45 -32.88
CA ASN A 77 -12.44 3.61 -34.05
C ASN A 77 -10.95 3.79 -34.35
N LEU A 78 -10.14 2.78 -34.07
CA LEU A 78 -8.93 2.35 -34.78
C LEU A 78 -8.16 1.37 -33.88
N ASP A 79 -8.41 0.07 -34.05
CA ASP A 79 -7.36 -0.94 -34.27
C ASP A 79 -8.02 -2.31 -34.52
N ARG A 80 -8.31 -2.50 -35.81
CA ARG A 80 -8.54 -3.73 -36.59
C ARG A 80 -9.77 -4.61 -36.31
#